data_AF-A0A9W6CBK9-F1
#
_entry.id   AF-A0A9W6CBK9-F1
#
_cell.length_a   1.000
_cell.length_b   1.000
_cell.length_c   1.000
_cell.angle_alpha   90.00
_cell.angle_beta   90.00
_cell.angle_gamma   90.00
#
_symmetry.space_group_name_H-M   'P 1'
#
loop_
_entity.id
_entity.type
_entity.pdbx_description
1 polymer ?
#
loop_
_entity_poly.entity_id
_entity_poly.type
_entity_poly.pdbx_seq_one_letter_code
_entity_poly.pdbx_strand_id
1 'polypeptide(L)'
;MRRELGIARCGLACCICSENQNCAGCNADTCPDKDWCENRKCTMEKGIGHCYECKIDCRKGILTKIKPYAFTLFARRYGENALLDCLERNEQNGIIYHREGINGDYDEFDDVEELIHFIQTGRRTREKEGIPSTDEARSLLEEGGRMNPGPWIRHSEYVAEAAGKIAAKCEGLDEETAYICGLLHDIGRRFGVSYLAHVYDGYTFLMERGYEKAARTALSHSFNRKKMEDYIGKFDISEEKQEELKSLLDAMEYDEYDYLIQLCDSIAVADGIVSLEERMNDVKSRYGYYPQDKWDRNMALKEYFEKKMGKDLYTVVPMKSTPEH
;
A
#
# COMPACT_ATOMS: atom_id res chain seq x y z
N MET A 1 -13.61 18.16 15.85
CA MET A 1 -14.82 17.38 16.15
C MET A 1 -15.70 18.09 17.18
N ARG A 2 -17.02 18.11 16.96
CA ARG A 2 -18.09 18.57 17.87
C ARG A 2 -18.75 17.37 18.54
N ARG A 3 -18.12 16.84 19.60
CA ARG A 3 -18.51 15.55 20.21
C ARG A 3 -19.97 15.49 20.66
N GLU A 4 -20.50 16.62 21.11
CA GLU A 4 -21.88 16.81 21.57
C GLU A 4 -22.95 16.53 20.50
N LEU A 5 -22.59 16.61 19.21
CA LEU A 5 -23.51 16.29 18.11
C LEU A 5 -23.64 14.78 17.85
N GLY A 6 -22.69 13.98 18.35
CA GLY A 6 -22.71 12.52 18.30
C GLY A 6 -22.92 11.93 16.90
N ILE A 7 -23.57 10.75 16.89
CA ILE A 7 -23.95 10.02 15.69
C ILE A 7 -25.44 10.26 15.40
N ALA A 8 -25.78 10.51 14.14
CA ALA A 8 -27.16 10.64 13.70
C ALA A 8 -27.90 9.31 13.85
N ARG A 9 -29.23 9.38 13.97
CA ARG A 9 -30.11 8.20 14.01
C ARG A 9 -29.88 7.23 12.84
N CYS A 10 -29.45 7.75 11.69
CA CYS A 10 -29.19 7.02 10.45
C CYS A 10 -27.75 6.51 10.29
N GLY A 11 -26.87 6.73 11.27
CA GLY A 11 -25.48 6.25 11.26
C GLY A 11 -24.44 7.23 10.72
N LEU A 12 -24.83 8.43 10.28
CA LEU A 12 -23.86 9.48 9.89
C LEU A 12 -23.22 10.13 11.12
N ALA A 13 -21.93 10.48 11.06
CA ALA A 13 -21.28 11.18 12.15
C ALA A 13 -21.51 12.70 12.08
N CYS A 14 -22.48 13.19 12.86
CA CYS A 14 -22.72 14.64 12.98
C CYS A 14 -21.55 15.35 13.66
N CYS A 15 -20.82 14.65 14.54
CA CYS A 15 -19.69 15.20 15.29
C CYS A 15 -18.50 15.68 14.42
N ILE A 16 -18.31 15.11 13.23
CA ILE A 16 -17.21 15.46 12.30
C ILE A 16 -17.70 16.05 10.97
N CYS A 17 -18.97 16.43 10.89
CA CYS A 17 -19.52 17.08 9.71
C CYS A 17 -19.14 18.57 9.68
N SER A 18 -18.42 18.97 8.62
CA SER A 18 -17.96 20.33 8.33
C SER A 18 -18.91 21.16 7.46
N GLU A 19 -19.88 20.54 6.78
CA GLU A 19 -20.75 21.19 5.79
C GLU A 19 -21.65 22.30 6.39
N ASN A 20 -21.99 22.20 7.67
CA ASN A 20 -22.80 23.21 8.35
C ASN A 20 -22.36 23.42 9.80
N GLN A 21 -21.63 24.50 10.02
CA GLN A 21 -21.13 24.91 11.33
C GLN A 21 -22.25 25.28 12.32
N ASN A 22 -23.45 25.62 11.84
CA ASN A 22 -24.62 25.95 12.66
C ASN A 22 -25.59 24.77 12.83
N CYS A 23 -25.25 23.58 12.33
CA CYS A 23 -26.08 22.39 12.53
C CYS A 23 -26.11 21.98 14.01
N ALA A 24 -27.31 21.89 14.59
CA ALA A 24 -27.52 21.44 15.97
C ALA A 24 -27.59 19.91 16.11
N GLY A 25 -27.30 19.17 15.03
CA GLY A 25 -27.30 17.71 15.01
C GLY A 25 -28.68 17.08 14.80
N CYS A 26 -28.68 15.79 14.46
CA CYS A 26 -29.91 15.04 14.15
C CYS A 26 -30.89 14.96 15.33
N ASN A 27 -30.38 15.01 16.57
CA ASN A 27 -31.17 14.84 17.79
C ASN A 27 -31.85 16.14 18.25
N ALA A 28 -31.52 17.29 17.66
CA ALA A 28 -32.14 18.58 17.97
C ALA A 28 -33.44 18.87 17.19
N ASP A 29 -33.93 17.92 16.38
CA ASP A 29 -35.13 18.06 15.52
C ASP A 29 -35.12 19.23 14.51
N THR A 30 -33.94 19.80 14.28
CA THR A 30 -33.67 20.89 13.33
C THR A 30 -32.94 20.43 12.07
N CYS A 31 -32.75 19.11 11.91
CA CYS A 31 -32.16 18.54 10.70
C CYS A 31 -33.02 18.89 9.47
N PRO A 32 -32.43 19.48 8.40
CA PRO A 32 -33.17 19.86 7.19
C PRO A 32 -33.93 18.70 6.55
N ASP A 33 -33.35 17.50 6.58
CA ASP A 33 -33.90 16.31 5.92
C ASP A 33 -34.77 15.44 6.84
N LYS A 34 -35.15 15.95 8.02
CA LYS A 34 -35.84 15.16 9.05
C LYS A 34 -37.14 14.52 8.56
N ASP A 35 -37.85 15.19 7.65
CA ASP A 35 -39.16 14.76 7.14
C ASP A 35 -39.02 13.66 6.08
N TRP A 36 -37.86 13.57 5.42
CA TRP A 36 -37.57 12.62 4.35
C TRP A 36 -36.67 11.47 4.81
N CYS A 37 -36.06 11.58 5.99
CA CYS A 37 -35.17 10.55 6.53
C CYS A 37 -35.93 9.28 6.94
N GLU A 38 -35.88 8.27 6.07
CA GLU A 38 -36.52 6.96 6.30
C GLU A 38 -36.04 6.29 7.60
N ASN A 39 -34.73 6.37 7.88
CA ASN A 39 -34.13 5.79 9.10
C ASN A 39 -34.63 6.51 10.37
N ARG A 40 -34.83 7.83 10.32
CA ARG A 40 -35.38 8.60 11.45
C ARG A 40 -36.82 8.16 11.73
N LYS A 41 -37.68 8.14 10.71
CA LYS A 41 -39.06 7.66 10.85
C LYS A 41 -39.12 6.25 11.42
N CYS A 42 -38.31 5.33 10.87
CA CYS A 42 -38.24 3.94 11.33
C CYS A 42 -37.80 3.79 12.79
N THR A 43 -36.77 4.55 13.22
CA THR A 43 -36.29 4.50 14.62
C THR A 43 -37.32 5.06 15.60
N MET A 44 -38.04 6.13 15.23
CA MET A 44 -39.16 6.68 16.01
C MET A 44 -40.33 5.69 16.14
N GLU A 45 -40.75 5.07 15.02
CA GLU A 45 -41.81 4.05 15.02
C GLU A 45 -41.46 2.84 15.91
N LYS A 46 -40.17 2.50 15.99
CA LYS A 46 -39.66 1.40 16.83
C LYS A 46 -39.35 1.82 18.27
N GLY A 47 -39.47 3.10 18.62
CA GLY A 47 -39.15 3.61 19.96
C GLY A 47 -37.66 3.49 20.34
N ILE A 48 -36.75 3.49 19.36
CA ILE A 48 -35.29 3.43 19.58
C ILE A 48 -34.63 4.76 19.21
N GLY A 49 -33.46 5.04 19.80
CA GLY A 49 -32.69 6.25 19.52
C GLY A 49 -32.07 6.19 18.14
N HIS A 50 -31.33 5.13 17.85
CA HIS A 50 -30.48 5.04 16.66
C HIS A 50 -30.63 3.71 15.92
N CYS A 51 -30.23 3.66 14.65
CA CYS A 51 -30.22 2.42 13.87
C CYS A 51 -29.30 1.33 14.48
N TYR A 52 -28.24 1.72 15.19
CA TYR A 52 -27.32 0.77 15.80
C TYR A 52 -27.96 0.00 16.96
N GLU A 53 -28.98 0.57 17.62
CA GLU A 53 -29.77 -0.10 18.67
C GLU A 53 -30.73 -1.16 18.10
N CYS A 54 -30.96 -1.14 16.79
CA CYS A 54 -31.80 -2.14 16.14
C CYS A 54 -31.07 -3.49 16.11
N LYS A 55 -31.73 -4.56 16.60
CA LYS A 55 -31.14 -5.91 16.74
C LYS A 55 -31.03 -6.69 15.43
N ILE A 56 -31.59 -6.19 14.35
CA ILE A 56 -31.53 -6.82 13.03
C ILE A 56 -30.42 -6.22 12.19
N ASP A 57 -29.77 -7.06 11.39
CA ASP A 57 -28.90 -6.57 10.34
C ASP A 57 -29.76 -5.92 9.24
N CYS A 58 -29.69 -4.59 9.16
CA CYS A 58 -30.64 -3.76 8.44
C CYS A 58 -29.92 -2.85 7.46
N ARG A 59 -30.32 -2.93 6.18
CA ARG A 59 -29.82 -2.08 5.09
C ARG A 59 -30.84 -1.02 4.63
N LYS A 60 -31.86 -0.73 5.45
CA LYS A 60 -32.96 0.20 5.10
C LYS A 60 -32.46 1.64 4.95
N GLY A 61 -33.01 2.37 3.98
CA GLY A 61 -32.70 3.77 3.72
C GLY A 61 -31.23 4.01 3.40
N ILE A 62 -30.60 4.96 4.10
CA ILE A 62 -29.22 5.34 3.82
C ILE A 62 -28.21 4.22 4.19
N LEU A 63 -28.61 3.22 4.97
CA LEU A 63 -27.78 2.06 5.32
C LEU A 63 -27.50 1.12 4.13
N THR A 64 -28.08 1.40 2.96
CA THR A 64 -27.62 0.81 1.69
C THR A 64 -26.20 1.26 1.32
N LYS A 65 -25.76 2.44 1.77
CA LYS A 65 -24.40 2.94 1.59
C LYS A 65 -23.46 2.40 2.67
N ILE A 66 -22.20 2.15 2.30
CA ILE A 66 -21.19 1.55 3.19
C ILE A 66 -20.87 2.44 4.38
N LYS A 67 -20.56 3.73 4.19
CA LYS A 67 -20.22 4.67 5.28
C LYS A 67 -21.20 4.68 6.47
N PRO A 68 -22.49 5.03 6.29
CA PRO A 68 -23.44 5.04 7.41
C PRO A 68 -23.74 3.64 7.97
N TYR A 69 -23.64 2.60 7.14
CA TYR A 69 -23.80 1.22 7.61
C TYR A 69 -22.62 0.76 8.48
N ALA A 70 -21.38 1.04 8.08
CA ALA A 70 -20.19 0.71 8.86
C ALA A 70 -20.18 1.43 10.21
N PHE A 71 -20.56 2.71 10.25
CA PHE A 71 -20.65 3.48 11.51
C PHE A 71 -21.74 2.89 12.42
N THR A 72 -22.90 2.54 11.85
CA THR A 72 -23.99 1.85 12.56
C THR A 72 -23.52 0.50 13.13
N LEU A 73 -22.82 -0.28 12.32
CA LEU A 73 -22.36 -1.61 12.69
C LEU A 73 -21.23 -1.53 13.74
N PHE A 74 -20.32 -0.58 13.60
CA PHE A 74 -19.27 -0.29 14.59
C PHE A 74 -19.91 0.08 15.93
N ALA A 75 -20.80 1.07 15.97
CA ALA A 75 -21.44 1.51 17.20
C ALA A 75 -22.23 0.37 17.89
N ARG A 76 -22.83 -0.52 17.10
CA ARG A 76 -23.49 -1.73 17.63
C ARG A 76 -22.50 -2.72 18.25
N ARG A 77 -21.34 -2.92 17.62
CA ARG A 77 -20.31 -3.90 18.06
C ARG A 77 -19.49 -3.39 19.25
N TYR A 78 -19.11 -2.12 19.23
CA TYR A 78 -18.10 -1.55 20.12
C TYR A 78 -18.63 -0.40 21.00
N GLY A 79 -19.86 0.06 20.76
CA GLY A 79 -20.48 1.20 21.45
C GLY A 79 -20.23 2.54 20.75
N GLU A 80 -21.16 3.48 20.93
CA GLU A 80 -21.06 4.83 20.36
C GLU A 80 -19.83 5.59 20.87
N ASN A 81 -19.52 5.51 22.17
CA ASN A 81 -18.36 6.21 22.74
C ASN A 81 -17.04 5.76 22.09
N ALA A 82 -16.87 4.46 21.84
CA ALA A 82 -15.68 3.94 21.16
C ALA A 82 -15.58 4.43 19.71
N LEU A 83 -16.72 4.59 19.02
CA LEU A 83 -16.75 5.19 17.68
C LEU A 83 -16.30 6.65 17.75
N LEU A 84 -16.84 7.43 18.69
CA LEU A 84 -16.45 8.83 18.87
C LEU A 84 -14.96 8.99 19.21
N ASP A 85 -14.41 8.15 20.08
CA ASP A 85 -12.98 8.14 20.41
C ASP A 85 -12.11 7.87 19.19
N CYS A 86 -12.53 6.91 18.34
CA CYS A 86 -11.84 6.59 17.10
C CYS A 86 -11.89 7.75 16.10
N LEU A 87 -13.07 8.34 15.90
CA LEU A 87 -13.24 9.45 14.96
C LEU A 87 -12.46 10.70 15.40
N GLU A 88 -12.40 10.99 16.70
CA GLU A 88 -11.62 12.09 17.26
C GLU A 88 -10.12 11.91 17.01
N ARG A 89 -9.59 10.72 17.36
CA ARG A 89 -8.19 10.37 17.10
C ARG A 89 -7.87 10.42 15.61
N ASN A 90 -8.75 9.91 14.76
CA ASN A 90 -8.55 9.88 13.32
C ASN A 90 -8.52 11.30 12.73
N GLU A 91 -9.42 12.19 13.17
CA GLU A 91 -9.41 13.61 12.76
C GLU A 91 -8.12 14.32 13.19
N GLN A 92 -7.63 14.06 14.42
CA GLN A 92 -6.34 14.56 14.90
C GLN A 92 -5.16 14.07 14.04
N ASN A 93 -5.27 12.88 13.47
CA ASN A 93 -4.29 12.29 12.55
C ASN A 93 -4.50 12.72 11.09
N GLY A 94 -5.36 13.70 10.82
CA GLY A 94 -5.56 14.26 9.49
C GLY A 94 -6.55 13.51 8.59
N ILE A 95 -7.33 12.58 9.14
CA ILE A 95 -8.41 11.92 8.39
C ILE A 95 -9.61 12.85 8.27
N ILE A 96 -10.06 13.08 7.04
CA ILE A 96 -11.05 14.09 6.70
C ILE A 96 -12.38 13.44 6.31
N TYR A 97 -13.46 13.81 6.99
CA TYR A 97 -14.80 13.28 6.73
C TYR A 97 -15.45 13.79 5.43
N HIS A 98 -15.07 15.00 4.99
CA HIS A 98 -15.49 15.65 3.74
C HIS A 98 -14.29 16.36 3.09
N ARG A 99 -13.73 15.79 2.02
CA ARG A 99 -12.67 16.38 1.20
C ARG A 99 -13.23 17.18 0.02
N GLU A 100 -14.08 16.54 -0.78
CA GLU A 100 -14.66 17.14 -1.99
C GLU A 100 -16.19 16.98 -1.95
N GLY A 101 -16.88 18.09 -1.69
CA GLY A 101 -18.30 18.08 -1.37
C GLY A 101 -18.57 17.19 -0.15
N ILE A 102 -19.51 16.25 -0.29
CA ILE A 102 -19.93 15.35 0.82
C ILE A 102 -19.08 14.08 0.96
N ASN A 103 -18.08 13.89 0.10
CA ASN A 103 -17.21 12.71 0.09
C ASN A 103 -15.90 13.00 0.83
N GLY A 104 -15.40 12.05 1.60
CA GLY A 104 -14.09 12.12 2.26
C GLY A 104 -13.48 10.73 2.47
N ASP A 105 -12.52 10.62 3.39
CA ASP A 105 -11.71 9.41 3.56
C ASP A 105 -12.53 8.16 3.88
N TYR A 106 -13.67 8.32 4.56
CA TYR A 106 -14.55 7.21 4.95
C TYR A 106 -15.49 6.74 3.81
N ASP A 107 -15.44 7.35 2.62
CA ASP A 107 -16.27 6.99 1.46
C ASP A 107 -15.55 6.08 0.46
N GLU A 108 -14.24 5.90 0.59
CA GLU A 108 -13.40 5.14 -0.34
C GLU A 108 -13.27 3.65 0.04
N PHE A 109 -14.42 3.00 0.29
CA PHE A 109 -14.48 1.60 0.72
C PHE A 109 -15.66 0.86 0.09
N ASP A 110 -15.38 -0.33 -0.46
CA ASP A 110 -16.37 -1.28 -0.98
C ASP A 110 -16.66 -2.44 -0.01
N ASP A 111 -15.83 -2.62 1.02
CA ASP A 111 -16.02 -3.60 2.08
C ASP A 111 -16.25 -2.94 3.46
N VAL A 112 -17.24 -3.47 4.20
CA VAL A 112 -17.64 -2.91 5.49
C VAL A 112 -16.63 -3.20 6.61
N GLU A 113 -15.98 -4.36 6.59
CA GLU A 113 -15.01 -4.74 7.61
C GLU A 113 -13.71 -3.95 7.44
N GLU A 114 -13.33 -3.63 6.20
CA GLU A 114 -12.22 -2.71 5.92
C GLU A 114 -12.47 -1.31 6.46
N LEU A 115 -13.66 -0.76 6.23
CA LEU A 115 -14.03 0.54 6.80
C LEU A 115 -14.11 0.48 8.33
N ILE A 116 -14.64 -0.60 8.92
CA ILE A 116 -14.62 -0.78 10.38
C ILE A 116 -13.18 -0.77 10.91
N HIS A 117 -12.27 -1.47 10.24
CA HIS A 117 -10.86 -1.45 10.60
C HIS A 117 -10.26 -0.05 10.49
N PHE A 118 -10.49 0.66 9.38
CA PHE A 118 -10.05 2.03 9.18
C PHE A 118 -10.57 2.98 10.25
N ILE A 119 -11.83 2.82 10.69
CA ILE A 119 -12.35 3.56 11.85
C ILE A 119 -11.52 3.22 13.10
N GLN A 120 -11.31 1.92 13.40
CA GLN A 120 -10.59 1.49 14.61
C GLN A 120 -9.15 2.01 14.68
N THR A 121 -8.46 2.13 13.55
CA THR A 121 -7.01 2.36 13.51
C THR A 121 -6.60 3.70 12.91
N GLY A 122 -7.46 4.31 12.08
CA GLY A 122 -7.08 5.41 11.20
C GLY A 122 -6.17 4.98 10.05
N ARG A 123 -6.10 3.67 9.77
CA ARG A 123 -5.14 3.08 8.82
C ARG A 123 -5.89 2.15 7.88
N ARG A 124 -5.61 2.25 6.58
CA ARG A 124 -6.24 1.37 5.58
C ARG A 124 -5.76 -0.06 5.81
N THR A 125 -6.61 -1.04 5.52
CA THR A 125 -6.34 -2.47 5.70
C THR A 125 -5.05 -2.96 5.02
N ARG A 126 -4.53 -2.23 4.03
CA ARG A 126 -3.24 -2.56 3.39
C ARG A 126 -2.02 -2.44 4.30
N GLU A 127 -2.09 -1.72 5.42
CA GLU A 127 -1.03 -1.79 6.44
C GLU A 127 -0.98 -3.16 7.15
N LYS A 128 -2.09 -3.93 7.21
CA LYS A 128 -2.06 -5.33 7.65
C LYS A 128 -1.38 -6.27 6.65
N GLU A 129 -1.20 -5.84 5.40
CA GLU A 129 -0.42 -6.58 4.42
C GLU A 129 1.08 -6.25 4.47
N GLY A 130 1.50 -5.39 5.40
CA GLY A 130 2.90 -5.00 5.54
C GLY A 130 3.39 -4.09 4.40
N ILE A 131 2.53 -3.21 3.87
CA ILE A 131 2.92 -2.19 2.87
C ILE A 131 2.31 -0.82 3.23
N PRO A 132 2.98 0.30 2.89
CA PRO A 132 2.40 1.65 3.02
C PRO A 132 1.33 1.91 1.96
N SER A 133 0.65 3.06 2.05
CA SER A 133 -0.16 3.56 0.93
C SER A 133 0.71 3.97 -0.26
N THR A 134 0.15 4.05 -1.46
CA THR A 134 0.89 4.53 -2.65
C THR A 134 1.45 5.94 -2.47
N ASP A 135 0.66 6.85 -1.89
CA ASP A 135 1.11 8.23 -1.64
C ASP A 135 2.24 8.29 -0.62
N GLU A 136 2.16 7.47 0.43
CA GLU A 136 3.23 7.36 1.40
C GLU A 136 4.50 6.74 0.78
N ALA A 137 4.37 5.69 -0.03
CA ALA A 137 5.50 5.08 -0.73
C ALA A 137 6.22 6.11 -1.63
N ARG A 138 5.45 6.94 -2.36
CA ARG A 138 6.00 8.05 -3.16
C ARG A 138 6.69 9.08 -2.28
N SER A 139 6.07 9.49 -1.18
CA SER A 139 6.67 10.43 -0.22
C SER A 139 7.98 9.90 0.37
N LEU A 140 8.06 8.60 0.70
CA LEU A 140 9.27 7.94 1.19
C LEU A 140 10.38 7.96 0.13
N LEU A 141 10.05 7.66 -1.13
CA LEU A 141 11.01 7.71 -2.23
C LEU A 141 11.51 9.14 -2.48
N GLU A 142 10.62 10.13 -2.50
CA GLU A 142 10.96 11.54 -2.68
C GLU A 142 11.83 12.10 -1.55
N GLU A 143 11.54 11.71 -0.30
CA GLU A 143 12.40 12.04 0.85
C GLU A 143 13.78 11.39 0.69
N GLY A 144 13.82 10.10 0.37
CA GLY A 144 15.08 9.39 0.14
C GLY A 144 15.90 10.02 -0.98
N GLY A 145 15.25 10.45 -2.06
CA GLY A 145 15.88 11.15 -3.17
C GLY A 145 16.43 12.53 -2.80
N ARG A 146 15.81 13.25 -1.86
CA ARG A 146 16.36 14.49 -1.29
C ARG A 146 17.58 14.23 -0.41
N MET A 147 17.58 13.12 0.34
CA MET A 147 18.69 12.73 1.21
C MET A 147 19.92 12.22 0.45
N ASN A 148 19.68 11.44 -0.62
CA ASN A 148 20.73 10.92 -1.48
C ASN A 148 20.29 11.00 -2.96
N PRO A 149 20.48 12.14 -3.63
CA PRO A 149 20.09 12.31 -5.02
C PRO A 149 20.86 11.36 -5.94
N GLY A 150 20.16 10.73 -6.88
CA GLY A 150 20.82 9.85 -7.85
C GLY A 150 19.87 9.13 -8.80
N PRO A 151 20.43 8.36 -9.75
CA PRO A 151 19.66 7.64 -10.77
C PRO A 151 18.76 6.54 -10.20
N TRP A 152 18.98 6.13 -8.95
CA TRP A 152 18.21 5.08 -8.29
C TRP A 152 16.73 5.44 -8.08
N ILE A 153 16.38 6.72 -8.00
CA ILE A 153 14.99 7.17 -7.88
C ILE A 153 14.22 6.79 -9.16
N ARG A 154 14.75 7.19 -10.32
CA ARG A 154 14.17 6.86 -11.63
C ARG A 154 14.16 5.35 -11.89
N HIS A 155 15.21 4.65 -11.46
CA HIS A 155 15.26 3.18 -11.49
C HIS A 155 14.08 2.58 -10.72
N SER A 156 13.89 2.95 -9.45
CA SER A 156 12.77 2.46 -8.63
C SER A 156 11.41 2.78 -9.23
N GLU A 157 11.23 3.95 -9.85
CA GLU A 157 9.99 4.31 -10.55
C GLU A 157 9.72 3.38 -11.74
N TYR A 158 10.73 3.07 -12.57
CA TYR A 158 10.56 2.13 -13.68
C TYR A 158 10.33 0.69 -13.21
N VAL A 159 10.98 0.26 -12.12
CA VAL A 159 10.70 -1.04 -11.48
C VAL A 159 9.25 -1.10 -11.02
N ALA A 160 8.76 -0.07 -10.32
CA ALA A 160 7.39 0.03 -9.82
C ALA A 160 6.36 -0.02 -10.96
N GLU A 161 6.56 0.78 -12.01
CA GLU A 161 5.69 0.81 -13.18
C GLU A 161 5.63 -0.53 -13.90
N ALA A 162 6.78 -1.20 -14.07
CA ALA A 162 6.85 -2.51 -14.69
C ALA A 162 6.13 -3.58 -13.85
N ALA A 163 6.38 -3.57 -12.53
CA ALA A 163 5.78 -4.51 -11.59
C ALA A 163 4.24 -4.37 -11.58
N GLY A 164 3.72 -3.15 -11.50
CA GLY A 164 2.27 -2.89 -11.56
C GLY A 164 1.65 -3.39 -12.86
N LYS A 165 2.24 -3.06 -14.02
CA LYS A 165 1.75 -3.48 -15.35
C LYS A 165 1.70 -5.01 -15.50
N ILE A 166 2.72 -5.72 -14.99
CA ILE A 166 2.77 -7.18 -15.03
C ILE A 166 1.75 -7.79 -14.06
N ALA A 167 1.68 -7.29 -12.82
CA ALA A 167 0.73 -7.74 -11.81
C ALA A 167 -0.73 -7.58 -12.28
N ALA A 168 -1.06 -6.47 -12.95
CA ALA A 168 -2.38 -6.22 -13.55
C ALA A 168 -2.80 -7.24 -14.64
N LYS A 169 -1.87 -8.08 -15.10
CA LYS A 169 -2.11 -9.17 -16.07
C LYS A 169 -2.00 -10.55 -15.47
N CYS A 170 -1.71 -10.66 -14.17
CA CYS A 170 -1.46 -11.91 -13.47
C CYS A 170 -2.56 -12.19 -12.44
N GLU A 171 -3.24 -13.32 -12.56
CA GLU A 171 -4.21 -13.75 -11.54
C GLU A 171 -3.52 -13.98 -10.18
N GLY A 172 -4.10 -13.43 -9.11
CA GLY A 172 -3.60 -13.56 -7.75
C GLY A 172 -2.55 -12.52 -7.32
N LEU A 173 -2.21 -11.57 -8.20
CA LEU A 173 -1.35 -10.43 -7.86
C LEU A 173 -2.15 -9.12 -7.85
N ASP A 174 -1.87 -8.29 -6.85
CA ASP A 174 -2.41 -6.94 -6.74
C ASP A 174 -1.45 -5.94 -7.39
N GLU A 175 -1.99 -5.15 -8.33
CA GLU A 175 -1.23 -4.16 -9.10
C GLU A 175 -0.57 -3.12 -8.20
N GLU A 176 -1.30 -2.63 -7.21
CA GLU A 176 -0.82 -1.56 -6.34
C GLU A 176 0.26 -2.05 -5.36
N THR A 177 0.07 -3.24 -4.80
CA THR A 177 1.07 -3.91 -3.96
C THR A 177 2.37 -4.13 -4.73
N ALA A 178 2.29 -4.64 -5.95
CA ALA A 178 3.47 -4.83 -6.80
C ALA A 178 4.16 -3.50 -7.11
N TYR A 179 3.38 -2.45 -7.39
CA TYR A 179 3.90 -1.11 -7.62
C TYR A 179 4.64 -0.58 -6.38
N ILE A 180 4.06 -0.67 -5.19
CA ILE A 180 4.66 -0.18 -3.93
C ILE A 180 5.94 -0.94 -3.59
N CYS A 181 5.92 -2.27 -3.69
CA CYS A 181 7.10 -3.11 -3.49
C CYS A 181 8.23 -2.73 -4.46
N GLY A 182 7.91 -2.53 -5.74
CA GLY A 182 8.88 -2.08 -6.74
C GLY A 182 9.44 -0.69 -6.46
N LEU A 183 8.61 0.22 -5.97
CA LEU A 183 9.01 1.60 -5.65
C LEU A 183 10.01 1.65 -4.49
N LEU A 184 9.84 0.76 -3.50
CA LEU A 184 10.60 0.76 -2.26
C LEU A 184 11.71 -0.28 -2.20
N HIS A 185 11.89 -1.13 -3.23
CA HIS A 185 12.88 -2.22 -3.20
C HIS A 185 14.32 -1.72 -2.91
N ASP A 186 14.66 -0.54 -3.42
CA ASP A 186 16.00 0.07 -3.31
C ASP A 186 16.06 1.19 -2.24
N ILE A 187 15.06 1.30 -1.37
CA ILE A 187 14.88 2.46 -0.47
C ILE A 187 16.07 2.68 0.48
N GLY A 188 16.85 1.64 0.79
CA GLY A 188 18.06 1.76 1.61
C GLY A 188 19.14 2.65 0.99
N ARG A 189 19.06 2.95 -0.32
CA ARG A 189 19.91 3.97 -0.96
C ARG A 189 19.69 5.36 -0.38
N ARG A 190 18.60 5.63 0.34
CA ARG A 190 18.40 6.89 1.06
C ARG A 190 19.51 7.22 2.06
N PHE A 191 20.23 6.21 2.56
CA PHE A 191 21.27 6.37 3.58
C PHE A 191 22.66 6.66 3.01
N GLY A 192 22.79 6.79 1.67
CA GLY A 192 24.02 7.20 1.01
C GLY A 192 24.46 6.23 -0.09
N VAL A 193 25.67 6.46 -0.61
CA VAL A 193 26.28 5.62 -1.64
C VAL A 193 26.87 4.38 -0.98
N SER A 194 26.22 3.23 -1.18
CA SER A 194 26.62 1.95 -0.62
C SER A 194 26.47 0.80 -1.62
N TYR A 195 27.08 -0.33 -1.27
CA TYR A 195 26.88 -1.63 -1.88
C TYR A 195 25.91 -2.43 -1.01
N LEU A 196 26.30 -3.57 -0.45
CA LEU A 196 25.40 -4.48 0.27
C LEU A 196 24.59 -3.78 1.38
N ALA A 197 25.12 -2.70 1.96
CA ALA A 197 24.41 -1.95 3.00
C ALA A 197 23.02 -1.46 2.58
N HIS A 198 22.76 -1.09 1.31
CA HIS A 198 21.43 -0.63 0.90
C HIS A 198 20.34 -1.70 1.09
N VAL A 199 20.69 -2.98 0.94
CA VAL A 199 19.77 -4.09 1.18
C VAL A 199 19.41 -4.12 2.68
N TYR A 200 20.44 -4.15 3.53
CA TYR A 200 20.25 -4.26 4.98
C TYR A 200 19.51 -3.04 5.55
N ASP A 201 19.95 -1.84 5.18
CA ASP A 201 19.38 -0.58 5.66
C ASP A 201 17.95 -0.39 5.13
N GLY A 202 17.67 -0.81 3.89
CA GLY A 202 16.32 -0.77 3.31
C GLY A 202 15.35 -1.71 4.02
N TYR A 203 15.76 -2.97 4.23
CA TYR A 203 14.99 -3.93 5.01
C TYR A 203 14.69 -3.41 6.42
N THR A 204 15.72 -2.97 7.15
CA THR A 204 15.58 -2.48 8.53
C THR A 204 14.63 -1.28 8.60
N PHE A 205 14.81 -0.31 7.71
CA PHE A 205 13.99 0.90 7.65
C PHE A 205 12.50 0.62 7.43
N LEU A 206 12.18 -0.34 6.55
CA LEU A 206 10.81 -0.72 6.25
C LEU A 206 10.20 -1.57 7.38
N MET A 207 10.98 -2.47 7.98
CA MET A 207 10.55 -3.25 9.16
C MET A 207 10.21 -2.35 10.35
N GLU A 208 11.03 -1.34 10.64
CA GLU A 208 10.77 -0.37 11.72
C GLU A 208 9.46 0.41 11.53
N ARG A 209 8.96 0.49 10.30
CA ARG A 209 7.68 1.14 9.95
C ARG A 209 6.49 0.18 9.89
N GLY A 210 6.73 -1.13 10.07
CA GLY A 210 5.71 -2.17 9.93
C GLY A 210 5.41 -2.54 8.48
N TYR A 211 6.27 -2.17 7.52
CA TYR A 211 6.10 -2.47 6.09
C TYR A 211 6.78 -3.79 5.73
N GLU A 212 6.36 -4.87 6.39
CA GLU A 212 6.97 -6.21 6.28
C GLU A 212 7.07 -6.74 4.84
N LYS A 213 6.01 -6.62 4.03
CA LYS A 213 6.01 -7.12 2.64
C LYS A 213 6.95 -6.29 1.75
N ALA A 214 6.96 -4.97 1.91
CA ALA A 214 7.92 -4.12 1.20
C ALA A 214 9.37 -4.41 1.66
N ALA A 215 9.57 -4.60 2.98
CA ALA A 215 10.88 -4.92 3.56
C ALA A 215 11.44 -6.22 2.99
N ARG A 216 10.61 -7.26 2.85
CA ARG A 216 11.00 -8.53 2.25
C ARG A 216 11.48 -8.37 0.81
N THR A 217 10.78 -7.59 -0.01
CA THR A 217 11.25 -7.30 -1.38
C THR A 217 12.55 -6.50 -1.41
N ALA A 218 12.74 -5.56 -0.47
CA ALA A 218 14.01 -4.86 -0.32
C ALA A 218 15.16 -5.78 0.11
N LEU A 219 14.88 -6.79 0.94
CA LEU A 219 15.84 -7.82 1.32
C LEU A 219 16.16 -8.79 0.16
N SER A 220 15.15 -9.18 -0.63
CA SER A 220 15.23 -10.29 -1.58
C SER A 220 15.68 -9.91 -3.00
N HIS A 221 15.49 -8.64 -3.42
CA HIS A 221 15.62 -8.24 -4.83
C HIS A 221 16.98 -8.57 -5.46
N SER A 222 18.06 -8.52 -4.68
CA SER A 222 19.41 -8.82 -5.15
C SER A 222 19.81 -10.31 -5.07
N PHE A 223 18.97 -11.18 -4.48
CA PHE A 223 19.31 -12.56 -4.10
C PHE A 223 18.35 -13.59 -4.72
N ASN A 224 18.33 -13.70 -6.05
CA ASN A 224 17.38 -14.53 -6.79
C ASN A 224 17.37 -16.03 -6.41
N ARG A 225 18.44 -16.53 -5.77
CA ARG A 225 18.61 -17.91 -5.29
C ARG A 225 18.75 -18.01 -3.76
N LYS A 226 18.45 -16.94 -3.02
CA LYS A 226 18.60 -16.86 -1.54
C LYS A 226 20.04 -17.05 -1.05
N LYS A 227 21.03 -16.73 -1.88
CA LYS A 227 22.45 -16.98 -1.61
C LYS A 227 23.23 -15.70 -1.57
N MET A 228 24.06 -15.50 -0.54
CA MET A 228 24.91 -14.30 -0.44
C MET A 228 25.78 -14.09 -1.67
N GLU A 229 26.19 -15.17 -2.35
CA GLU A 229 27.00 -15.14 -3.58
C GLU A 229 26.25 -14.58 -4.80
N ASP A 230 24.92 -14.40 -4.72
CA ASP A 230 24.16 -13.70 -5.76
C ASP A 230 24.43 -12.21 -5.78
N TYR A 231 24.92 -11.65 -4.66
CA TYR A 231 25.15 -10.23 -4.57
C TYR A 231 26.36 -9.82 -5.43
N ILE A 232 26.15 -8.88 -6.36
CA ILE A 232 27.20 -8.35 -7.22
C ILE A 232 27.61 -6.98 -6.67
N GLY A 233 28.69 -6.95 -5.89
CA GLY A 233 29.21 -5.73 -5.31
C GLY A 233 30.13 -5.99 -4.11
N LYS A 234 30.47 -4.92 -3.39
CA LYS A 234 31.26 -5.02 -2.15
C LYS A 234 30.35 -5.35 -0.97
N PHE A 235 30.88 -6.10 0.00
CA PHE A 235 30.20 -6.39 1.25
C PHE A 235 30.62 -5.32 2.26
N ASP A 236 29.97 -4.17 2.21
CA ASP A 236 30.30 -2.95 2.96
C ASP A 236 29.53 -2.80 4.28
N ILE A 237 29.20 -3.93 4.90
CA ILE A 237 28.59 -4.06 6.24
C ILE A 237 29.42 -5.00 7.11
N SER A 238 29.28 -4.92 8.44
CA SER A 238 30.00 -5.80 9.37
C SER A 238 29.66 -7.27 9.15
N GLU A 239 30.59 -8.17 9.53
CA GLU A 239 30.36 -9.63 9.45
C GLU A 239 29.09 -10.06 10.20
N GLU A 240 28.84 -9.47 11.38
CA GLU A 240 27.60 -9.67 12.15
C GLU A 240 26.34 -9.37 11.32
N LYS A 241 26.30 -8.23 10.63
CA LYS A 241 25.17 -7.87 9.76
C LYS A 241 25.05 -8.78 8.54
N GLN A 242 26.17 -9.31 8.03
CA GLN A 242 26.15 -10.28 6.93
C GLN A 242 25.57 -11.63 7.38
N GLU A 243 25.92 -12.09 8.58
CA GLU A 243 25.35 -13.29 9.19
C GLU A 243 23.85 -13.13 9.46
N GLU A 244 23.43 -11.95 9.92
CA GLU A 244 22.01 -11.61 10.07
C GLU A 244 21.28 -11.64 8.72
N LEU A 245 21.82 -10.95 7.70
CA LEU A 245 21.23 -10.94 6.34
C LEU A 245 21.08 -12.36 5.78
N LYS A 246 22.12 -13.19 5.94
CA LYS A 246 22.09 -14.60 5.53
C LYS A 246 20.99 -15.37 6.26
N SER A 247 20.88 -15.21 7.57
CA SER A 247 19.86 -15.88 8.38
C SER A 247 18.43 -15.47 7.97
N LEU A 248 18.24 -14.18 7.66
CA LEU A 248 16.97 -13.67 7.15
C LEU A 248 16.62 -14.27 5.78
N LEU A 249 17.59 -14.32 4.86
CA LEU A 249 17.41 -14.93 3.53
C LEU A 249 17.10 -16.44 3.62
N ASP A 250 17.82 -17.17 4.48
CA ASP A 250 17.63 -18.61 4.69
C ASP A 250 16.24 -18.93 5.27
N ALA A 251 15.71 -18.07 6.14
CA ALA A 251 14.38 -18.23 6.73
C ALA A 251 13.23 -17.83 5.79
N MET A 252 13.53 -17.12 4.71
CA MET A 252 12.52 -16.51 3.87
C MET A 252 12.03 -17.49 2.79
N GLU A 253 10.73 -17.73 2.73
CA GLU A 253 10.10 -18.32 1.53
C GLU A 253 9.67 -17.23 0.57
N TYR A 254 10.19 -17.26 -0.66
CA TYR A 254 9.92 -16.22 -1.66
C TYR A 254 8.51 -16.41 -2.22
N ASP A 255 7.76 -15.32 -2.26
CA ASP A 255 6.44 -15.28 -2.89
C ASP A 255 6.52 -14.70 -4.31
N GLU A 256 5.35 -14.55 -4.93
CA GLU A 256 5.28 -14.02 -6.30
C GLU A 256 5.68 -12.54 -6.40
N TYR A 257 5.60 -11.75 -5.33
CA TYR A 257 6.08 -10.37 -5.33
C TYR A 257 7.61 -10.34 -5.28
N ASP A 258 8.26 -11.19 -4.48
CA ASP A 258 9.72 -11.34 -4.48
C ASP A 258 10.24 -11.66 -5.90
N TYR A 259 9.60 -12.63 -6.57
CA TYR A 259 9.93 -13.01 -7.94
C TYR A 259 9.68 -11.89 -8.95
N LEU A 260 8.57 -11.17 -8.81
CA LEU A 260 8.22 -10.08 -9.71
C LEU A 260 9.20 -8.91 -9.61
N ILE A 261 9.57 -8.52 -8.39
CA ILE A 261 10.50 -7.41 -8.18
C ILE A 261 11.90 -7.78 -8.67
N GLN A 262 12.36 -9.02 -8.48
CA GLN A 262 13.62 -9.50 -9.06
C GLN A 262 13.62 -9.42 -10.60
N LEU A 263 12.51 -9.79 -11.26
CA LEU A 263 12.38 -9.64 -12.70
C LEU A 263 12.41 -8.16 -13.11
N CYS A 264 11.64 -7.30 -12.44
CA CYS A 264 11.53 -5.89 -12.79
C CYS A 264 12.85 -5.13 -12.57
N ASP A 265 13.59 -5.40 -11.49
CA ASP A 265 14.92 -4.84 -11.24
C ASP A 265 15.95 -5.24 -12.32
N SER A 266 15.81 -6.46 -12.87
CA SER A 266 16.68 -6.97 -13.93
C SER A 266 16.33 -6.48 -15.34
N ILE A 267 15.27 -5.68 -15.52
CA ILE A 267 14.92 -5.06 -16.81
C ILE A 267 14.83 -3.53 -16.73
N ALA A 268 14.83 -2.94 -15.54
CA ALA A 268 14.77 -1.50 -15.37
C ALA A 268 16.17 -0.88 -15.23
N VAL A 269 16.30 0.31 -15.83
CA VAL A 269 17.43 1.23 -15.68
C VAL A 269 16.88 2.65 -15.52
N ALA A 270 17.72 3.61 -15.14
CA ALA A 270 17.27 4.98 -14.85
C ALA A 270 16.66 5.75 -16.04
N ASP A 271 16.83 5.25 -17.27
CA ASP A 271 16.29 5.83 -18.49
C ASP A 271 15.22 4.96 -19.19
N GLY A 272 14.80 3.84 -18.61
CA GLY A 272 13.67 3.04 -19.09
C GLY A 272 13.82 1.53 -18.90
N ILE A 273 13.02 0.77 -19.65
CA ILE A 273 13.07 -0.69 -19.68
C ILE A 273 14.01 -1.16 -20.79
N VAL A 274 14.82 -2.18 -20.50
CA VAL A 274 15.77 -2.81 -21.42
C VAL A 274 15.57 -4.32 -21.44
N SER A 275 16.22 -5.00 -22.40
CA SER A 275 16.22 -6.46 -22.40
C SER A 275 17.00 -7.02 -21.20
N LEU A 276 16.64 -8.24 -20.76
CA LEU A 276 17.38 -8.97 -19.73
C LEU A 276 18.85 -9.13 -20.12
N GLU A 277 19.10 -9.45 -21.39
CA GLU A 277 20.44 -9.61 -21.96
C GLU A 277 21.23 -8.31 -21.91
N GLU A 278 20.62 -7.17 -22.27
CA GLU A 278 21.26 -5.85 -22.17
C GLU A 278 21.62 -5.52 -20.72
N ARG A 279 20.68 -5.69 -19.78
CA ARG A 279 20.93 -5.41 -18.37
C ARG A 279 22.08 -6.25 -17.81
N MET A 280 22.07 -7.55 -18.05
CA MET A 280 23.08 -8.44 -17.48
C MET A 280 24.45 -8.24 -18.14
N ASN A 281 24.49 -7.92 -19.44
CA ASN A 281 25.74 -7.55 -20.11
C ASN A 281 26.30 -6.20 -19.60
N ASP A 282 25.44 -5.21 -19.33
CA ASP A 282 25.85 -3.96 -18.66
C ASP A 282 26.48 -4.25 -17.29
N VAL A 283 25.82 -5.04 -16.44
CA VAL A 283 26.35 -5.42 -15.12
C VAL A 283 27.68 -6.17 -15.29
N LYS A 284 27.76 -7.13 -16.20
CA LYS A 284 29.00 -7.86 -16.50
C LYS A 284 30.12 -6.92 -16.95
N SER A 285 29.83 -5.89 -17.73
CA SER A 285 30.83 -4.92 -18.20
C SER A 285 31.38 -4.05 -17.05
N ARG A 286 30.52 -3.70 -16.07
CA ARG A 286 30.88 -2.86 -14.92
C ARG A 286 31.65 -3.61 -13.84
N TYR A 287 31.31 -4.88 -13.61
CA TYR A 287 31.88 -5.70 -12.53
C TYR A 287 32.85 -6.80 -13.03
N GLY A 288 32.98 -6.97 -14.34
CA GLY A 288 33.82 -8.00 -14.97
C GLY A 288 33.22 -9.40 -14.99
N TYR A 289 32.12 -9.65 -14.27
CA TYR A 289 31.45 -10.96 -14.22
C TYR A 289 29.95 -10.81 -13.98
N TYR A 290 29.21 -11.87 -14.31
CA TYR A 290 27.82 -12.07 -13.91
C TYR A 290 27.60 -13.58 -13.71
N PRO A 291 27.08 -14.05 -12.56
CA PRO A 291 26.88 -15.48 -12.32
C PRO A 291 25.90 -16.09 -13.31
N GLN A 292 26.27 -17.20 -13.97
CA GLN A 292 25.39 -17.87 -14.93
C GLN A 292 24.08 -18.34 -14.28
N ASP A 293 24.14 -18.91 -13.08
CA ASP A 293 22.93 -19.34 -12.38
C ASP A 293 21.97 -18.18 -12.06
N LYS A 294 22.49 -16.96 -11.83
CA LYS A 294 21.67 -15.76 -11.63
C LYS A 294 21.02 -15.32 -12.95
N TRP A 295 21.75 -15.47 -14.05
CA TRP A 295 21.24 -15.21 -15.40
C TRP A 295 20.08 -16.14 -15.73
N ASP A 296 20.31 -17.44 -15.57
CA ASP A 296 19.32 -18.48 -15.84
C ASP A 296 18.07 -18.30 -14.98
N ARG A 297 18.25 -17.86 -13.72
CA ARG A 297 17.14 -17.55 -12.82
C ARG A 297 16.30 -16.37 -13.32
N ASN A 298 16.91 -15.29 -13.81
CA ASN A 298 16.17 -14.17 -14.39
C ASN A 298 15.42 -14.56 -15.67
N MET A 299 16.02 -15.39 -16.53
CA MET A 299 15.34 -15.93 -17.71
C MET A 299 14.13 -16.79 -17.31
N ALA A 300 14.27 -17.65 -16.30
CA ALA A 300 13.17 -18.45 -15.77
C ALA A 300 12.05 -17.59 -15.16
N LEU A 301 12.39 -16.47 -14.50
CA LEU A 301 11.41 -15.51 -13.99
C LEU A 301 10.63 -14.84 -15.14
N LYS A 302 11.31 -14.44 -16.22
CA LYS A 302 10.65 -13.93 -17.42
C LYS A 302 9.65 -14.95 -17.98
N GLU A 303 10.08 -16.20 -18.21
CA GLU A 303 9.21 -17.26 -18.71
C GLU A 303 8.01 -17.52 -17.79
N TYR A 304 8.23 -17.48 -16.46
CA TYR A 304 7.17 -17.66 -15.46
C TYR A 304 6.08 -16.60 -15.60
N PHE A 305 6.44 -15.32 -15.63
CA PHE A 305 5.47 -14.23 -15.73
C PHE A 305 4.84 -14.14 -17.12
N GLU A 306 5.55 -14.45 -18.20
CA GLU A 306 4.97 -14.53 -19.55
C GLU A 306 3.89 -15.60 -19.64
N LYS A 307 4.15 -16.77 -19.06
CA LYS A 307 3.15 -17.84 -18.96
C LYS A 307 1.95 -17.42 -18.12
N LYS A 308 2.18 -16.74 -16.99
CA LYS A 308 1.11 -16.27 -16.08
C LYS A 308 0.24 -15.18 -16.73
N MET A 309 0.85 -14.27 -17.50
CA MET A 309 0.15 -13.22 -18.24
C MET A 309 -0.49 -13.71 -19.55
N GLY A 310 -0.02 -14.84 -20.09
CA GLY A 310 -0.37 -15.29 -21.44
C GLY A 310 0.10 -14.34 -22.55
N LYS A 311 1.15 -13.55 -22.28
CA LYS A 311 1.70 -12.51 -23.18
C LYS A 311 3.20 -12.42 -23.04
N ASP A 312 3.86 -11.97 -24.11
CA ASP A 312 5.27 -11.58 -24.07
C ASP A 312 5.49 -10.38 -23.11
N LEU A 313 6.59 -10.42 -22.36
CA LEU A 313 6.95 -9.45 -21.33
C LEU A 313 7.01 -8.04 -21.89
N TYR A 314 7.73 -7.85 -23.00
CA TYR A 314 7.99 -6.52 -23.57
C TYR A 314 6.78 -5.96 -24.35
N THR A 315 5.78 -6.80 -24.63
CA THR A 315 4.46 -6.33 -25.05
C THR A 315 3.69 -5.65 -23.90
N VAL A 316 3.90 -6.10 -22.66
CA VAL A 316 3.26 -5.52 -21.45
C VAL A 316 4.07 -4.35 -20.89
N VAL A 317 5.40 -4.46 -20.91
CA VAL A 317 6.34 -3.44 -20.46
C VAL A 317 7.30 -3.05 -21.60
N PRO A 318 6.90 -2.12 -22.49
CA PRO A 318 7.70 -1.76 -23.67
C PRO A 318 9.09 -1.26 -23.29
N MET A 319 10.10 -1.75 -24.03
CA MET A 319 11.47 -1.28 -23.92
C MET A 319 11.58 0.20 -24.36
N LYS A 320 12.57 0.90 -23.80
CA LYS A 320 12.89 2.27 -24.24
C LYS A 320 13.26 2.26 -25.73
N SER A 321 12.79 3.27 -26.46
CA SER A 321 13.16 3.43 -27.87
C SER A 321 14.66 3.68 -27.97
N THR A 322 15.39 2.85 -28.71
CA THR A 322 16.76 3.17 -29.12
C THR A 322 16.73 4.41 -30.00
N PRO A 323 17.57 5.43 -29.76
CA PRO A 323 17.71 6.54 -30.69
C PRO A 323 18.06 5.98 -32.07
N GLU A 324 17.25 6.27 -33.08
CA GLU A 324 17.64 6.04 -34.47
C GLU A 324 18.90 6.89 -34.72
N HIS A 325 20.03 6.22 -35.00
CA HIS A 325 21.30 6.87 -35.32
C HIS A 325 21.34 7.36 -36.76
#